data_AF-A0A966V8U9-F1
#
_entry.id   AF-A0A966V8U9-F1
#
_cell.length_a   1.000
_cell.length_b   1.000
_cell.length_c   1.000
_cell.angle_alpha   90.00
_cell.angle_beta   90.00
_cell.angle_gamma   90.00
#
_symmetry.space_group_name_H-M   'P 1'
#
loop_
_entity.id
_entity.type
_entity.pdbx_description
1 polymer ?
#
loop_
_entity_poly.entity_id
_entity_poly.type
_entity_poly.pdbx_seq_one_letter_code
_entity_poly.pdbx_strand_id
1 'polypeptide(L)'
;MRNNYTDINYDGKEYIVGITNKNDPFLIDKHVLEKLSNAQPVKRGEYISVGGVYLHNLVRPGKPKGMTIDHINQIKTDNRESNLRFATQSEQNRNQSKKKRNIELPEGCGIDPQKIPTFIWYVQPCGKHGDRWAVEVKGKYEWKTTSSKTISTKCKFELAKKHLRELMNNSPSLFEGHVSNGELSDQGKRLEKEYHEIMKLAKHKLGERLGALIVHQEPLESTYNYLEEDTSGLSESEKALLQNDTSKEKQQPQGARFDLPPYCCYIKENNVKGDGFYVARNHPKQNGKDWYTSRSKKINLDDKYTQLMEYVQKLNNSHSA
;
A
#
# COMPACT_ATOMS: atom_id res chain seq x y z
N MET A 1 -9.80 -43.13 13.40
CA MET A 1 -10.11 -42.55 12.07
C MET A 1 -8.84 -41.88 11.57
N ARG A 2 -8.19 -42.42 10.52
CA ARG A 2 -7.05 -41.72 9.91
C ARG A 2 -7.62 -40.52 9.17
N ASN A 3 -7.25 -39.34 9.61
CA ASN A 3 -7.58 -38.07 8.97
C ASN A 3 -7.32 -38.16 7.45
N ASN A 4 -8.22 -37.58 6.63
CA ASN A 4 -8.10 -37.54 5.17
C ASN A 4 -6.97 -36.58 4.76
N TYR A 5 -5.73 -37.02 4.92
CA TYR A 5 -4.53 -36.32 4.50
C TYR A 5 -4.06 -36.84 3.16
N THR A 6 -3.58 -35.95 2.30
CA THR A 6 -2.99 -36.27 1.00
C THR A 6 -1.62 -35.64 0.91
N ASP A 7 -0.62 -36.48 0.67
CA ASP A 7 0.76 -36.04 0.40
C ASP A 7 0.86 -35.40 -0.98
N ILE A 8 1.39 -34.18 -1.02
CA ILE A 8 1.65 -33.43 -2.24
C ILE A 8 3.12 -33.02 -2.27
N ASN A 9 3.79 -33.30 -3.39
CA ASN A 9 5.11 -32.74 -3.67
C ASN A 9 4.92 -31.58 -4.66
N TYR A 10 5.46 -30.41 -4.33
CA TYR A 10 5.43 -29.23 -5.18
C TYR A 10 6.73 -28.47 -5.01
N ASP A 11 7.42 -28.20 -6.13
CA ASP A 11 8.71 -27.50 -6.18
C ASP A 11 9.76 -28.10 -5.22
N GLY A 12 9.86 -29.43 -5.20
CA GLY A 12 10.82 -30.16 -4.37
C GLY A 12 10.50 -30.15 -2.86
N LYS A 13 9.36 -29.59 -2.44
CA LYS A 13 8.90 -29.59 -1.05
C LYS A 13 7.67 -30.46 -0.87
N GLU A 14 7.54 -31.04 0.33
CA GLU A 14 6.42 -31.92 0.68
C GLU A 14 5.40 -31.20 1.57
N TYR A 15 4.14 -31.34 1.20
CA TYR A 15 2.99 -30.73 1.87
C TYR A 15 1.91 -31.76 2.16
N ILE A 16 1.04 -31.44 3.10
CA ILE A 16 -0.18 -32.18 3.40
C ILE A 16 -1.39 -31.31 3.08
N VAL A 17 -2.27 -31.84 2.23
CA VAL A 17 -3.63 -31.31 2.08
C VAL A 17 -4.56 -32.16 2.94
N GLY A 18 -5.13 -31.54 3.96
CA GLY A 18 -6.12 -32.16 4.84
C GLY A 18 -7.54 -31.70 4.52
N ILE A 19 -8.52 -32.49 4.94
CA ILE A 19 -9.94 -32.14 4.84
C ILE A 19 -10.54 -32.12 6.26
N THR A 20 -11.26 -31.06 6.60
CA THR A 20 -11.99 -30.95 7.87
C THR A 20 -13.24 -31.83 7.90
N ASN A 21 -13.89 -31.91 9.05
CA ASN A 21 -15.20 -32.57 9.19
C ASN A 21 -16.33 -31.99 8.31
N LYS A 22 -16.15 -30.78 7.76
CA LYS A 22 -17.12 -30.11 6.87
C LYS A 22 -16.69 -30.12 5.40
N ASN A 23 -15.73 -30.96 5.05
CA ASN A 23 -15.13 -31.02 3.71
C ASN A 23 -14.39 -29.75 3.27
N ASP A 24 -14.08 -28.83 4.19
CA ASP A 24 -13.19 -27.71 3.89
C ASP A 24 -11.73 -28.20 3.82
N PRO A 25 -11.01 -27.94 2.71
CA PRO A 25 -9.61 -28.31 2.60
C PRO A 25 -8.69 -27.29 3.29
N PHE A 26 -7.52 -27.75 3.74
CA PHE A 26 -6.47 -26.92 4.31
C PHE A 26 -5.09 -27.47 3.98
N LEU A 27 -4.08 -26.61 4.04
CA LEU A 27 -2.71 -26.91 3.62
C LEU A 27 -1.72 -26.65 4.77
N ILE A 28 -0.77 -27.57 4.98
CA ILE A 28 0.37 -27.44 5.91
C ILE A 28 1.63 -28.05 5.29
N ASP A 29 2.80 -27.69 5.80
CA ASP A 29 4.04 -28.43 5.52
C ASP A 29 3.99 -29.84 6.12
N LYS A 30 4.58 -30.82 5.45
CA LYS A 30 4.46 -32.23 5.85
C LYS A 30 5.02 -32.51 7.24
N HIS A 31 6.12 -31.88 7.64
CA HIS A 31 6.72 -32.07 8.97
C HIS A 31 5.83 -31.54 10.11
N VAL A 32 4.83 -30.70 9.82
CA VAL A 32 3.86 -30.23 10.82
C VAL A 32 2.89 -31.36 11.22
N LEU A 33 2.68 -32.35 10.36
CA LEU A 33 1.74 -33.45 10.59
C LEU A 33 2.01 -34.17 11.92
N GLU A 34 3.28 -34.35 12.28
CA GLU A 34 3.72 -35.01 13.52
C GLU A 34 3.31 -34.23 14.78
N LYS A 35 3.08 -32.92 14.66
CA LYS A 35 2.65 -32.04 15.75
C LYS A 35 1.13 -32.08 15.97
N LEU A 36 0.37 -32.67 15.05
CA LEU A 36 -1.09 -32.71 15.16
C LEU A 36 -1.53 -33.82 16.11
N SER A 37 -2.40 -33.48 17.05
CA SER A 37 -3.08 -34.51 17.86
C SER A 37 -3.92 -35.43 16.98
N ASN A 38 -4.30 -36.60 17.49
CA ASN A 38 -5.24 -37.52 16.82
C ASN A 38 -6.68 -36.95 16.69
N ALA A 39 -6.94 -35.75 17.21
CA ALA A 39 -8.25 -35.10 17.05
C ALA A 39 -8.51 -34.72 15.60
N GLN A 40 -9.80 -34.72 15.22
CA GLN A 40 -10.22 -34.34 13.89
C GLN A 40 -10.09 -32.81 13.68
N PRO A 41 -9.53 -32.34 12.56
CA PRO A 41 -9.52 -30.93 12.20
C PRO A 41 -10.95 -30.39 11.98
N VAL A 42 -11.23 -29.22 12.57
CA VAL A 42 -12.52 -28.52 12.44
C VAL A 42 -12.32 -27.05 12.09
N LYS A 43 -13.20 -26.52 11.25
CA LYS A 43 -13.23 -25.09 10.89
C LYS A 43 -13.99 -24.27 11.94
N ARG A 44 -13.34 -23.24 12.49
CA ARG A 44 -13.90 -22.26 13.44
C ARG A 44 -13.85 -20.87 12.82
N GLY A 45 -15.00 -20.42 12.27
CA GLY A 45 -15.03 -19.23 11.41
C GLY A 45 -14.28 -19.51 10.11
N GLU A 46 -13.24 -18.72 9.83
CA GLU A 46 -12.37 -18.92 8.67
C GLU A 46 -11.14 -19.78 8.98
N TYR A 47 -10.85 -20.03 10.26
CA TYR A 47 -9.63 -20.70 10.70
C TYR A 47 -9.82 -22.19 10.93
N ILE A 48 -8.72 -22.95 10.78
CA ILE A 48 -8.68 -24.37 11.13
C ILE A 48 -8.21 -24.55 12.56
N SER A 49 -8.80 -25.49 13.28
CA SER A 49 -8.40 -25.90 14.63
C SER A 49 -8.35 -27.41 14.76
N VAL A 50 -7.42 -27.91 15.58
CA VAL A 50 -7.23 -29.32 15.89
C VAL A 50 -7.12 -29.45 17.41
N GLY A 51 -7.96 -30.29 18.02
CA GLY A 51 -7.95 -30.48 19.48
C GLY A 51 -8.24 -29.20 20.29
N GLY A 52 -8.97 -28.23 19.71
CA GLY A 52 -9.27 -26.94 20.34
C GLY A 52 -8.20 -25.86 20.15
N VAL A 53 -7.06 -26.17 19.51
CA VAL A 53 -5.99 -25.21 19.21
C VAL A 53 -6.03 -24.82 17.74
N TYR A 54 -5.85 -23.54 17.41
CA TYR A 54 -5.76 -23.11 16.02
C TYR A 54 -4.52 -23.67 15.33
N LEU A 55 -4.68 -24.15 14.09
CA LEU A 55 -3.63 -24.83 13.33
C LEU A 55 -2.40 -23.96 13.12
N HIS A 56 -2.60 -22.68 12.77
CA HIS A 56 -1.49 -21.73 12.61
C HIS A 56 -0.65 -21.53 13.90
N ASN A 57 -1.24 -21.71 15.09
CA ASN A 57 -0.49 -21.66 16.36
C ASN A 57 0.37 -22.91 16.59
N LEU A 58 -0.06 -24.06 16.06
CA LEU A 58 0.72 -25.31 16.11
C LEU A 58 1.89 -25.27 15.12
N VAL A 59 1.65 -24.69 13.94
CA VAL A 59 2.67 -24.50 12.90
C VAL A 59 3.74 -23.53 13.38
N ARG A 60 3.33 -22.37 13.91
CA ARG A 60 4.23 -21.28 14.31
C ARG A 60 4.11 -20.96 15.81
N PRO A 61 4.63 -21.84 16.70
CA PRO A 61 4.57 -21.62 18.15
C PRO A 61 5.50 -20.46 18.59
N GLY A 62 5.41 -20.04 19.85
CA GLY A 62 6.34 -19.05 20.42
C GLY A 62 6.02 -17.60 20.05
N LYS A 63 4.73 -17.26 19.90
CA LYS A 63 4.25 -15.91 19.60
C LYS A 63 4.81 -14.86 20.56
N PRO A 64 5.54 -13.83 20.08
CA PRO A 64 6.00 -12.73 20.92
C PRO A 64 4.85 -11.95 21.56
N LYS A 65 5.11 -11.33 22.73
CA LYS A 65 4.13 -10.50 23.43
C LYS A 65 3.70 -9.32 22.54
N GLY A 66 2.39 -9.09 22.43
CA GLY A 66 1.83 -8.00 21.61
C GLY A 66 1.75 -8.28 20.11
N MET A 67 2.14 -9.49 19.66
CA MET A 67 2.03 -9.91 18.26
C MET A 67 0.97 -11.00 18.09
N THR A 68 0.55 -11.17 16.83
CA THR A 68 -0.45 -12.13 16.35
C THR A 68 0.08 -12.83 15.10
N ILE A 69 -0.42 -14.02 14.79
CA ILE A 69 -0.04 -14.72 13.56
C ILE A 69 -0.89 -14.18 12.41
N ASP A 70 -0.21 -13.73 11.36
CA ASP A 70 -0.80 -13.19 10.14
C ASP A 70 -0.54 -14.14 8.96
N HIS A 71 -1.52 -14.24 8.06
CA HIS A 71 -1.42 -15.04 6.83
C HIS A 71 -1.07 -14.08 5.70
N ILE A 72 0.12 -14.24 5.12
CA ILE A 72 0.67 -13.28 4.15
C ILE A 72 -0.21 -13.21 2.89
N ASN A 73 -0.72 -14.35 2.41
CA ASN A 73 -1.68 -14.42 1.30
C ASN A 73 -3.15 -14.23 1.70
N GLN A 74 -3.44 -13.90 2.96
CA GLN A 74 -4.79 -13.73 3.52
C GLN A 74 -5.68 -15.00 3.53
N ILE A 75 -5.23 -16.14 3.00
CA ILE A 75 -5.97 -17.43 2.98
C ILE A 75 -5.81 -18.15 4.31
N LYS A 76 -6.87 -18.18 5.14
CA LYS A 76 -6.83 -18.75 6.52
C LYS A 76 -6.71 -20.28 6.58
N THR A 77 -6.93 -20.96 5.46
CA THR A 77 -6.74 -22.40 5.30
C THR A 77 -5.33 -22.78 4.84
N ASP A 78 -4.51 -21.79 4.42
CA ASP A 78 -3.10 -21.98 4.08
C ASP A 78 -2.21 -21.78 5.31
N ASN A 79 -1.93 -22.88 6.00
CA ASN A 79 -1.18 -22.91 7.25
C ASN A 79 0.27 -23.37 7.03
N ARG A 80 0.85 -23.15 5.84
CA ARG A 80 2.28 -23.34 5.59
C ARG A 80 3.11 -22.35 6.39
N GLU A 81 4.25 -22.77 6.92
CA GLU A 81 5.19 -21.93 7.67
C GLU A 81 5.62 -20.71 6.86
N SER A 82 5.83 -20.87 5.55
CA SER A 82 6.19 -19.79 4.61
C SER A 82 5.11 -18.71 4.45
N ASN A 83 3.84 -19.06 4.72
CA ASN A 83 2.70 -18.15 4.63
C ASN A 83 2.35 -17.48 5.97
N LEU A 84 2.95 -17.93 7.08
CA LEU A 84 2.66 -17.40 8.41
C LEU A 84 3.78 -16.48 8.89
N ARG A 85 3.43 -15.31 9.44
CA ARG A 85 4.37 -14.41 10.10
C ARG A 85 3.83 -13.93 11.43
N PHE A 86 4.71 -13.53 12.35
CA PHE A 86 4.30 -12.70 13.48
C PHE A 86 4.16 -11.26 13.00
N ALA A 87 3.04 -10.64 13.36
CA ALA A 87 2.71 -9.29 12.97
C ALA A 87 2.03 -8.57 14.14
N THR A 88 2.31 -7.28 14.26
CA THR A 88 1.57 -6.32 15.08
C THR A 88 0.19 -6.06 14.46
N GLN A 89 -0.72 -5.49 15.26
CA GLN A 89 -2.05 -5.08 14.75
C GLN A 89 -1.95 -4.13 13.55
N SER A 90 -0.96 -3.23 13.54
CA SER A 90 -0.73 -2.30 12.44
C SER A 90 -0.30 -3.01 11.16
N GLU A 91 0.59 -3.99 11.25
CA GLU A 91 1.03 -4.78 10.10
C GLU A 91 -0.09 -5.67 9.55
N GLN A 92 -0.91 -6.26 10.43
CA GLN A 92 -2.11 -7.00 10.01
C GLN A 92 -3.12 -6.10 9.31
N ASN A 93 -3.36 -4.89 9.84
CA ASN A 93 -4.26 -3.94 9.21
C ASN A 93 -3.76 -3.50 7.82
N ARG A 94 -2.43 -3.44 7.63
CA ARG A 94 -1.81 -3.21 6.32
C ARG A 94 -1.93 -4.39 5.38
N ASN A 95 -2.21 -5.60 5.87
CA ASN A 95 -2.39 -6.83 5.10
C ASN A 95 -3.86 -7.28 5.03
N GLN A 96 -4.81 -6.35 5.23
CA GLN A 96 -6.24 -6.64 5.09
C GLN A 96 -6.77 -6.05 3.79
N SER A 97 -7.80 -6.70 3.25
CA SER A 97 -8.58 -6.17 2.14
C SER A 97 -9.21 -4.82 2.48
N LYS A 98 -9.55 -4.04 1.46
CA LYS A 98 -10.19 -2.73 1.63
C LYS A 98 -11.50 -2.88 2.41
N LYS A 99 -11.61 -2.20 3.55
CA LYS A 99 -12.84 -2.18 4.35
C LYS A 99 -13.85 -1.22 3.73
N LYS A 100 -15.14 -1.55 3.90
CA LYS A 100 -16.23 -0.65 3.55
C LYS A 100 -16.04 0.68 4.28
N ARG A 101 -15.99 1.78 3.53
CA ARG A 101 -15.87 3.11 4.12
C ARG A 101 -17.22 3.57 4.65
N ASN A 102 -17.23 4.09 5.87
CA ASN A 102 -18.35 4.82 6.44
C ASN A 102 -17.98 6.31 6.49
N ILE A 103 -18.20 7.00 5.38
CA ILE A 103 -17.88 8.43 5.25
C ILE A 103 -19.01 9.15 4.54
N GLU A 104 -19.37 10.31 5.06
CA GLU A 104 -20.35 11.22 4.46
C GLU A 104 -19.62 12.21 3.55
N LEU A 105 -19.91 12.12 2.26
CA LEU A 105 -19.41 13.05 1.24
C LEU A 105 -20.48 14.11 0.94
N PRO A 106 -20.08 15.30 0.46
CA PRO A 106 -21.02 16.30 -0.03
C PRO A 106 -21.97 15.73 -1.07
N GLU A 107 -23.25 16.13 -0.97
CA GLU A 107 -24.29 15.71 -1.90
C GLU A 107 -23.94 16.11 -3.34
N GLY A 108 -24.25 15.24 -4.30
CA GLY A 108 -24.01 15.50 -5.72
C GLY A 108 -22.53 15.51 -6.14
N CYS A 109 -21.57 15.14 -5.27
CA CYS A 109 -20.15 15.18 -5.64
C CYS A 109 -19.72 14.11 -6.67
N GLY A 110 -20.57 13.13 -6.98
CA GLY A 110 -20.29 12.10 -7.99
C GLY A 110 -19.11 11.18 -7.64
N ILE A 111 -18.81 11.01 -6.36
CA ILE A 111 -17.75 10.13 -5.86
C ILE A 111 -18.38 8.97 -5.11
N ASP A 112 -18.09 7.75 -5.55
CA ASP A 112 -18.42 6.54 -4.79
C ASP A 112 -17.41 6.37 -3.63
N PRO A 113 -17.85 6.43 -2.35
CA PRO A 113 -16.97 6.25 -1.21
C PRO A 113 -16.19 4.94 -1.24
N GLN A 114 -16.75 3.87 -1.81
CA GLN A 114 -16.09 2.57 -1.88
C GLN A 114 -14.98 2.52 -2.93
N LYS A 115 -14.96 3.47 -3.87
CA LYS A 115 -13.90 3.62 -4.88
C LYS A 115 -12.77 4.56 -4.46
N ILE A 116 -12.81 5.13 -3.25
CA ILE A 116 -11.71 5.99 -2.76
C ILE A 116 -10.45 5.14 -2.46
N PRO A 117 -9.28 5.44 -3.06
CA PRO A 117 -8.04 4.70 -2.81
C PRO A 117 -7.62 4.71 -1.34
N THR A 118 -6.99 3.64 -0.86
CA THR A 118 -6.64 3.43 0.57
C THR A 118 -5.83 4.57 1.19
N PHE A 119 -4.91 5.19 0.45
CA PHE A 119 -4.09 6.31 0.92
C PHE A 119 -4.78 7.67 0.83
N ILE A 120 -6.00 7.73 0.29
CA ILE A 120 -6.77 8.96 0.16
C ILE A 120 -7.88 8.98 1.21
N TRP A 121 -8.02 10.09 1.93
CA TRP A 121 -9.12 10.32 2.86
C TRP A 121 -9.69 11.74 2.74
N TYR A 122 -10.96 11.89 3.09
CA TYR A 122 -11.70 13.13 2.97
C TYR A 122 -11.70 13.90 4.29
N VAL A 123 -11.48 15.21 4.21
CA VAL A 123 -11.48 16.15 5.32
C VAL A 123 -12.71 17.04 5.18
N GLN A 124 -13.64 16.90 6.11
CA GLN A 124 -14.83 17.74 6.17
C GLN A 124 -14.47 19.23 6.32
N PRO A 125 -15.32 20.14 5.80
CA PRO A 125 -15.10 21.58 5.92
C PRO A 125 -15.15 22.00 7.40
N CYS A 126 -14.32 22.97 7.79
CA CYS A 126 -14.31 23.50 9.16
C CYS A 126 -14.26 25.03 9.17
N GLY A 127 -15.35 25.66 9.61
CA GLY A 127 -15.50 27.11 9.72
C GLY A 127 -15.16 27.86 8.42
N LYS A 128 -14.00 28.53 8.42
CA LYS A 128 -13.54 29.33 7.26
C LYS A 128 -12.98 28.48 6.13
N HIS A 129 -12.54 27.25 6.40
CA HIS A 129 -11.94 26.36 5.41
C HIS A 129 -13.01 25.48 4.75
N GLY A 130 -12.96 25.38 3.42
CA GLY A 130 -13.71 24.36 2.69
C GLY A 130 -13.17 22.96 2.93
N ASP A 131 -13.84 21.98 2.33
CA ASP A 131 -13.45 20.58 2.37
C ASP A 131 -12.12 20.33 1.63
N ARG A 132 -11.47 19.21 1.95
CA ARG A 132 -10.20 18.79 1.34
C ARG A 132 -10.15 17.28 1.16
N TRP A 133 -9.24 16.85 0.31
CA TRP A 133 -8.74 15.48 0.31
C TRP A 133 -7.30 15.45 0.82
N ALA A 134 -6.93 14.36 1.45
CA ALA A 134 -5.60 14.13 1.98
C ALA A 134 -5.04 12.84 1.38
N VAL A 135 -3.76 12.87 1.00
CA VAL A 135 -2.96 11.70 0.64
C VAL A 135 -2.03 11.42 1.81
N GLU A 136 -2.18 10.25 2.42
CA GLU A 136 -1.40 9.87 3.61
C GLU A 136 -0.82 8.47 3.48
N VAL A 137 0.49 8.37 3.70
CA VAL A 137 1.17 7.11 3.99
C VAL A 137 1.51 7.13 5.48
N LYS A 138 0.74 6.39 6.27
CA LYS A 138 0.74 6.46 7.74
C LYS A 138 2.15 6.50 8.34
N GLY A 139 2.46 7.60 9.02
CA GLY A 139 3.75 7.82 9.72
C GLY A 139 4.94 8.14 8.82
N LYS A 140 4.73 8.24 7.50
CA LYS A 140 5.79 8.52 6.51
C LYS A 140 5.52 9.79 5.70
N TYR A 141 4.26 10.02 5.32
CA TYR A 141 3.90 11.09 4.38
C TYR A 141 2.48 11.60 4.61
N GLU A 142 2.28 12.91 4.51
CA GLU A 142 0.96 13.53 4.51
C GLU A 142 0.96 14.74 3.56
N TRP A 143 -0.06 14.83 2.70
CA TRP A 143 -0.32 15.96 1.82
C TRP A 143 -1.83 16.21 1.73
N LYS A 144 -2.24 17.47 1.54
CA LYS A 144 -3.65 17.86 1.46
C LYS A 144 -3.89 18.77 0.26
N THR A 145 -5.05 18.60 -0.37
CA THR A 145 -5.52 19.49 -1.43
C THR A 145 -5.87 20.87 -0.86
N THR A 146 -6.10 21.83 -1.77
CA THR A 146 -6.62 23.15 -1.43
C THR A 146 -7.94 23.10 -0.64
N SER A 147 -8.09 24.02 0.31
CA SER A 147 -9.33 24.23 1.08
C SER A 147 -10.27 25.26 0.46
N SER A 148 -9.98 25.72 -0.77
CA SER A 148 -10.83 26.72 -1.43
C SER A 148 -12.27 26.21 -1.59
N LYS A 149 -13.25 27.06 -1.28
CA LYS A 149 -14.68 26.77 -1.49
C LYS A 149 -15.10 26.94 -2.96
N THR A 150 -14.25 27.53 -3.79
CA THR A 150 -14.50 27.75 -5.23
C THR A 150 -14.17 26.55 -6.10
N ILE A 151 -13.48 25.55 -5.56
CA ILE A 151 -13.08 24.33 -6.26
C ILE A 151 -13.95 23.19 -5.75
N SER A 152 -14.55 22.42 -6.66
CA SER A 152 -15.46 21.33 -6.30
C SER A 152 -14.76 20.21 -5.52
N THR A 153 -15.54 19.49 -4.71
CA THR A 153 -15.08 18.26 -4.03
C THR A 153 -14.52 17.24 -5.01
N LYS A 154 -15.14 17.13 -6.20
CA LYS A 154 -14.72 16.23 -7.29
C LYS A 154 -13.35 16.63 -7.84
N CYS A 155 -13.15 17.91 -8.19
CA CYS A 155 -11.84 18.38 -8.68
C CYS A 155 -10.73 18.14 -7.64
N LYS A 156 -11.00 18.43 -6.35
CA LYS A 156 -10.04 18.14 -5.28
C LYS A 156 -9.72 16.64 -5.18
N PHE A 157 -10.71 15.76 -5.35
CA PHE A 157 -10.47 14.32 -5.35
C PHE A 157 -9.56 13.89 -6.51
N GLU A 158 -9.80 14.40 -7.71
CA GLU A 158 -8.96 14.13 -8.88
C GLU A 158 -7.52 14.66 -8.67
N LEU A 159 -7.34 15.83 -8.06
CA LEU A 159 -6.02 16.33 -7.66
C LEU A 159 -5.32 15.40 -6.67
N ALA A 160 -6.05 14.83 -5.71
CA ALA A 160 -5.49 13.86 -4.77
C ALA A 160 -5.09 12.55 -5.44
N LYS A 161 -5.88 12.05 -6.41
CA LYS A 161 -5.51 10.88 -7.21
C LYS A 161 -4.26 11.15 -8.05
N LYS A 162 -4.20 12.30 -8.74
CA LYS A 162 -3.03 12.74 -9.50
C LYS A 162 -1.78 12.76 -8.62
N HIS A 163 -1.86 13.42 -7.48
CA HIS A 163 -0.76 13.50 -6.51
C HIS A 163 -0.31 12.12 -6.01
N LEU A 164 -1.26 11.21 -5.73
CA LEU A 164 -0.92 9.85 -5.31
C LEU A 164 -0.22 9.05 -6.42
N ARG A 165 -0.66 9.15 -7.68
CA ARG A 165 0.04 8.53 -8.83
C ARG A 165 1.48 9.02 -8.94
N GLU A 166 1.67 10.33 -8.86
CA GLU A 166 3.00 10.95 -8.89
C GLU A 166 3.86 10.50 -7.71
N LEU A 167 3.29 10.39 -6.51
CA LEU A 167 4.00 9.94 -5.32
C LEU A 167 4.45 8.49 -5.44
N MET A 168 3.59 7.61 -5.96
CA MET A 168 3.91 6.19 -6.21
C MET A 168 5.04 6.05 -7.23
N ASN A 169 5.03 6.85 -8.30
CA ASN A 169 6.07 6.81 -9.33
C ASN A 169 7.40 7.38 -8.84
N ASN A 170 7.37 8.51 -8.11
CA ASN A 170 8.58 9.21 -7.69
C ASN A 170 9.19 8.65 -6.39
N SER A 171 8.42 7.94 -5.57
CA SER A 171 8.86 7.47 -4.26
C SER A 171 8.24 6.12 -3.89
N PRO A 172 8.46 5.06 -4.69
CA PRO A 172 7.84 3.75 -4.49
C PRO A 172 8.17 3.13 -3.11
N SER A 173 9.36 3.41 -2.55
CA SER A 173 9.78 2.92 -1.23
C SER A 173 8.91 3.41 -0.07
N LEU A 174 8.16 4.51 -0.23
CA LEU A 174 7.18 4.94 0.77
C LEU A 174 6.09 3.89 0.96
N PHE A 175 5.73 3.18 -0.11
CA PHE A 175 4.63 2.22 -0.17
C PHE A 175 5.07 0.78 0.11
N GLU A 176 6.37 0.51 0.30
CA GLU A 176 6.85 -0.82 0.66
C GLU A 176 6.15 -1.36 1.91
N GLY A 177 5.63 -2.58 1.78
CA GLY A 177 4.88 -3.27 2.84
C GLY A 177 3.45 -2.77 3.06
N HIS A 178 2.95 -1.84 2.23
CA HIS A 178 1.55 -1.44 2.23
C HIS A 178 0.78 -2.13 1.10
N VAL A 179 -0.36 -2.73 1.44
CA VAL A 179 -1.33 -3.22 0.47
C VAL A 179 -2.19 -2.06 0.01
N SER A 180 -2.21 -1.81 -1.30
CA SER A 180 -3.10 -0.81 -1.89
C SER A 180 -4.43 -1.47 -2.22
N ASN A 181 -5.53 -0.98 -1.65
CA ASN A 181 -6.90 -1.41 -1.96
C ASN A 181 -7.18 -2.92 -1.79
N GLY A 182 -6.39 -3.60 -0.96
CA GLY A 182 -6.56 -5.04 -0.71
C GLY A 182 -5.74 -5.96 -1.61
N GLU A 183 -4.94 -5.42 -2.53
CA GLU A 183 -4.00 -6.21 -3.34
C GLU A 183 -2.88 -6.85 -2.49
N LEU A 184 -2.73 -8.16 -2.58
CA LEU A 184 -1.61 -8.85 -1.95
C LEU A 184 -0.25 -8.27 -2.39
N SER A 185 0.72 -8.28 -1.47
CA SER A 185 2.11 -8.01 -1.81
C SER A 185 2.63 -9.03 -2.83
N ASP A 186 3.76 -8.78 -3.49
CA ASP A 186 4.35 -9.75 -4.43
C ASP A 186 4.59 -11.12 -3.77
N GLN A 187 5.03 -11.12 -2.52
CA GLN A 187 5.14 -12.34 -1.72
C GLN A 187 3.77 -12.99 -1.48
N GLY A 188 2.75 -12.21 -1.12
CA GLY A 188 1.39 -12.70 -0.93
C GLY A 188 0.80 -13.31 -2.20
N LYS A 189 0.96 -12.66 -3.35
CA LYS A 189 0.53 -13.16 -4.68
C LYS A 189 1.24 -14.45 -5.04
N ARG A 190 2.54 -14.54 -4.78
CA ARG A 190 3.31 -15.78 -5.02
C ARG A 190 2.79 -16.93 -4.14
N LEU A 191 2.61 -16.67 -2.84
CA LEU A 191 2.11 -17.68 -1.89
C LEU A 191 0.67 -18.11 -2.21
N GLU A 192 -0.18 -17.17 -2.61
CA GLU A 192 -1.53 -17.44 -3.10
C GLU A 192 -1.51 -18.34 -4.34
N LYS A 193 -0.67 -18.04 -5.33
CA LYS A 193 -0.51 -18.86 -6.53
C LYS A 193 -0.07 -20.28 -6.18
N GLU A 194 0.97 -20.41 -5.36
CA GLU A 194 1.46 -21.72 -4.88
C GLU A 194 0.35 -22.51 -4.18
N TYR A 195 -0.44 -21.87 -3.32
CA TYR A 195 -1.58 -22.50 -2.64
C TYR A 195 -2.55 -23.10 -3.66
N HIS A 196 -2.99 -22.32 -4.64
CA HIS A 196 -3.93 -22.79 -5.66
C HIS A 196 -3.37 -23.93 -6.51
N GLU A 197 -2.08 -23.88 -6.86
CA GLU A 197 -1.42 -24.94 -7.63
C GLU A 197 -1.34 -26.25 -6.83
N ILE A 198 -0.97 -26.18 -5.55
CA ILE A 198 -0.94 -27.35 -4.65
C ILE A 198 -2.36 -27.93 -4.47
N MET A 199 -3.37 -27.08 -4.31
CA MET A 199 -4.77 -27.50 -4.16
C MET A 199 -5.30 -28.16 -5.43
N LYS A 200 -4.89 -27.67 -6.61
CA LYS A 200 -5.20 -28.31 -7.90
C LYS A 200 -4.57 -29.70 -7.99
N LEU A 201 -3.30 -29.87 -7.62
CA LEU A 201 -2.64 -31.17 -7.56
C LEU A 201 -3.35 -32.14 -6.60
N ALA A 202 -3.78 -31.65 -5.44
CA ALA A 202 -4.54 -32.45 -4.48
C ALA A 202 -5.92 -32.86 -5.02
N LYS A 203 -6.63 -31.97 -5.73
CA LYS A 203 -7.90 -32.30 -6.39
C LYS A 203 -7.74 -33.45 -7.38
N HIS A 204 -6.65 -33.47 -8.16
CA HIS A 204 -6.38 -34.58 -9.08
C HIS A 204 -6.17 -35.91 -8.34
N LYS A 205 -5.58 -35.90 -7.14
CA LYS A 205 -5.39 -37.12 -6.33
C LYS A 205 -6.65 -37.56 -5.57
N LEU A 206 -7.47 -36.60 -5.14
CA LEU A 206 -8.65 -36.83 -4.27
C LEU A 206 -9.97 -36.97 -5.04
N GLY A 207 -9.99 -36.65 -6.34
CA GLY A 207 -11.18 -36.71 -7.18
C GLY A 207 -12.24 -35.67 -6.80
N GLU A 208 -13.52 -36.05 -6.90
CA GLU A 208 -14.68 -35.16 -6.65
C GLU A 208 -14.81 -34.65 -5.21
N ARG A 209 -14.07 -35.22 -4.24
CA ARG A 209 -14.11 -34.80 -2.83
C ARG A 209 -13.67 -33.35 -2.60
N LEU A 210 -12.89 -32.76 -3.51
CA LEU A 210 -12.51 -31.33 -3.48
C LEU A 210 -13.44 -30.44 -4.35
N GLY A 211 -14.48 -31.04 -4.95
CA GLY A 211 -15.11 -30.60 -6.19
C GLY A 211 -15.81 -29.24 -6.20
N ALA A 212 -16.13 -28.64 -5.05
CA ALA A 212 -16.96 -27.43 -4.99
C ALA A 212 -16.31 -26.20 -4.31
N LEU A 213 -15.02 -26.28 -3.91
CA LEU A 213 -14.43 -25.30 -2.97
C LEU A 213 -13.26 -24.48 -3.52
N ILE A 214 -12.91 -24.62 -4.80
CA ILE A 214 -12.01 -23.66 -5.45
C ILE A 214 -12.88 -22.51 -5.94
N VAL A 215 -13.18 -21.58 -5.03
CA VAL A 215 -13.83 -20.32 -5.40
C VAL A 215 -12.87 -19.60 -6.32
N HIS A 216 -13.25 -19.44 -7.59
CA HIS A 216 -12.68 -18.40 -8.43
C HIS A 216 -12.90 -17.07 -7.70
N GLN A 217 -11.88 -16.57 -7.01
CA GLN A 217 -11.91 -15.17 -6.62
C GLN A 217 -11.80 -14.37 -7.92
N GLU A 218 -12.86 -13.65 -8.25
CA GLU A 218 -12.82 -12.59 -9.25
C GLU A 218 -11.57 -11.73 -8.97
N PRO A 219 -10.78 -11.36 -9.99
CA PRO A 219 -9.61 -10.53 -9.80
C PRO A 219 -10.03 -9.26 -9.05
N LEU A 220 -9.42 -9.00 -7.89
CA LEU A 220 -9.54 -7.70 -7.24
C LEU A 220 -9.16 -6.62 -8.25
N GLU A 221 -10.05 -5.65 -8.46
CA GLU A 221 -9.76 -4.50 -9.33
C GLU A 221 -8.42 -3.88 -8.93
N SER A 222 -7.56 -3.65 -9.92
CA SER A 222 -6.21 -3.19 -9.63
C SER A 222 -6.23 -1.82 -8.95
N THR A 223 -5.23 -1.53 -8.12
CA THR A 223 -5.07 -0.20 -7.51
C THR A 223 -5.04 0.92 -8.54
N TYR A 224 -4.52 0.63 -9.74
CA TYR A 224 -4.46 1.60 -10.84
C TYR A 224 -5.86 1.97 -11.35
N ASN A 225 -6.83 1.05 -11.30
CA ASN A 225 -8.21 1.34 -11.70
C ASN A 225 -8.84 2.41 -10.80
N TYR A 226 -8.56 2.37 -9.48
CA TYR A 226 -9.05 3.40 -8.54
C TYR A 226 -8.38 4.76 -8.71
N LEU A 227 -7.25 4.81 -9.42
CA LEU A 227 -6.50 6.01 -9.71
C LEU A 227 -6.73 6.53 -11.12
N GLU A 228 -7.64 5.97 -11.91
CA GLU A 228 -7.98 6.54 -13.21
C GLU A 228 -8.56 7.94 -13.05
N GLU A 229 -8.17 8.85 -13.94
CA GLU A 229 -8.65 10.23 -13.93
C GLU A 229 -10.08 10.28 -14.47
N ASP A 230 -10.95 10.99 -13.75
CA ASP A 230 -12.34 11.20 -14.16
C ASP A 230 -12.65 12.70 -14.17
N THR A 231 -12.63 13.27 -15.36
CA THR A 231 -12.90 14.70 -15.60
C THR A 231 -14.38 15.01 -15.84
N SER A 232 -15.25 14.00 -15.76
CA SER A 232 -16.69 14.20 -15.94
C SER A 232 -17.25 15.14 -14.87
N GLY A 233 -18.11 16.07 -15.29
CA GLY A 233 -18.72 17.07 -14.40
C GLY A 233 -17.79 18.20 -13.93
N LEU A 234 -16.52 18.24 -14.36
CA LEU A 234 -15.60 19.34 -14.04
C LEU A 234 -15.78 20.53 -15.00
N SER A 235 -15.65 21.74 -14.46
CA SER A 235 -15.56 22.97 -15.26
C SER A 235 -14.24 23.06 -16.03
N GLU A 236 -14.20 23.88 -17.09
CA GLU A 236 -12.95 24.10 -17.85
C GLU A 236 -11.83 24.67 -16.98
N SER A 237 -12.14 25.55 -16.02
CA SER A 237 -11.15 26.04 -15.05
C SER A 237 -10.60 24.93 -14.16
N GLU A 238 -11.40 23.94 -13.79
CA GLU A 238 -10.96 22.81 -12.96
C GLU A 238 -10.17 21.78 -13.76
N LYS A 239 -10.55 21.55 -15.02
CA LYS A 239 -9.75 20.73 -15.93
C LYS A 239 -8.37 21.36 -16.15
N ALA A 240 -8.31 22.68 -16.34
CA ALA A 240 -7.05 23.40 -16.43
C ALA A 240 -6.21 23.26 -15.15
N LEU A 241 -6.84 23.23 -13.96
CA LEU A 241 -6.13 22.97 -12.70
C LEU A 241 -5.53 21.55 -12.63
N LEU A 242 -6.18 20.54 -13.21
CA LEU A 242 -5.65 19.17 -13.29
C LEU A 242 -4.50 19.05 -14.30
N GLN A 243 -4.57 19.80 -15.39
CA GLN A 243 -3.50 19.85 -16.42
C GLN A 243 -2.30 20.65 -15.95
N ASN A 244 -2.53 21.71 -15.16
CA ASN A 244 -1.45 22.43 -14.51
C ASN A 244 -0.73 21.46 -13.55
N ASP A 245 0.58 21.32 -13.76
CA ASP A 245 1.43 20.58 -12.84
C ASP A 245 1.41 21.26 -11.47
N THR A 246 0.60 20.72 -10.55
CA THR A 246 0.60 21.09 -9.13
C THR A 246 1.78 20.50 -8.38
N SER A 247 2.67 19.77 -9.06
CA SER A 247 4.05 19.70 -8.61
C SER A 247 4.58 21.13 -8.61
N LYS A 248 4.84 21.68 -7.42
CA LYS A 248 5.57 22.93 -7.29
C LYS A 248 6.92 22.75 -7.98
N GLU A 249 6.95 23.10 -9.25
CA GLU A 249 8.10 23.32 -10.12
C GLU A 249 9.23 22.29 -9.95
N LYS A 250 9.17 21.17 -10.68
CA LYS A 250 10.37 20.74 -11.40
C LYS A 250 10.51 21.63 -12.64
N GLN A 251 10.57 22.95 -12.48
CA GLN A 251 11.02 23.78 -13.58
C GLN A 251 12.53 23.56 -13.67
N GLN A 252 13.02 22.82 -14.66
CA GLN A 252 14.43 22.99 -15.00
C GLN A 252 14.61 24.47 -15.42
N PRO A 253 15.69 25.13 -14.99
CA PRO A 253 15.99 26.47 -15.50
C PRO A 253 16.04 26.42 -17.02
N GLN A 254 15.59 27.49 -17.69
CA GLN A 254 15.63 27.56 -19.17
C GLN A 254 17.06 27.27 -19.65
N GLY A 255 17.22 26.15 -20.37
CA GLY A 255 18.53 25.57 -20.72
C GLY A 255 19.00 24.60 -19.64
N ALA A 256 18.83 23.30 -19.88
CA ALA A 256 19.07 22.17 -18.97
C ALA A 256 20.54 21.99 -18.52
N ARG A 257 21.14 22.99 -17.86
CA ARG A 257 22.55 22.98 -17.45
C ARG A 257 22.81 22.27 -16.11
N PHE A 258 21.78 22.09 -15.27
CA PHE A 258 21.93 21.59 -13.89
C PHE A 258 21.26 20.23 -13.70
N ASP A 259 21.99 19.31 -13.07
CA ASP A 259 21.51 17.96 -12.75
C ASP A 259 21.00 17.92 -11.29
N LEU A 260 19.68 18.05 -11.12
CA LEU A 260 19.09 18.17 -9.78
C LEU A 260 18.94 16.81 -9.08
N PRO A 261 19.52 16.63 -7.88
CA PRO A 261 19.32 15.42 -7.10
C PRO A 261 17.86 15.19 -6.70
N PRO A 262 17.48 13.95 -6.28
CA PRO A 262 16.16 13.68 -5.73
C PRO A 262 15.78 14.66 -4.61
N TYR A 263 14.48 15.00 -4.54
CA TYR A 263 13.91 15.97 -3.60
C TYR A 263 14.44 17.41 -3.72
N CYS A 264 15.26 17.71 -4.73
CA CYS A 264 15.69 19.06 -5.04
C CYS A 264 14.86 19.64 -6.18
N CYS A 265 14.53 20.93 -6.09
CA CYS A 265 13.68 21.61 -7.05
C CYS A 265 14.21 23.02 -7.30
N TYR A 266 14.04 23.52 -8.52
CA TYR A 266 14.26 24.93 -8.84
C TYR A 266 12.97 25.71 -8.64
N ILE A 267 13.12 26.97 -8.28
CA ILE A 267 12.02 27.90 -8.10
C ILE A 267 12.33 29.15 -8.90
N LYS A 268 11.39 29.55 -9.77
CA LYS A 268 11.59 30.72 -10.65
C LYS A 268 11.62 32.03 -9.86
N GLU A 269 12.26 33.05 -10.41
CA GLU A 269 12.21 34.39 -9.84
C GLU A 269 10.80 34.99 -9.87
N ASN A 270 10.54 35.93 -8.98
CA ASN A 270 9.33 36.74 -8.98
C ASN A 270 9.65 38.22 -8.74
N ASN A 271 8.61 39.04 -8.63
CA ASN A 271 8.77 40.50 -8.48
C ASN A 271 9.61 40.88 -7.25
N VAL A 272 9.58 40.07 -6.19
CA VAL A 272 10.21 40.37 -4.90
C VAL A 272 11.54 39.63 -4.70
N LYS A 273 11.65 38.38 -5.17
CA LYS A 273 12.78 37.48 -4.92
C LYS A 273 13.35 36.95 -6.24
N GLY A 274 14.67 36.87 -6.33
CA GLY A 274 15.36 36.20 -7.44
C GLY A 274 15.10 34.70 -7.42
N ASP A 275 15.56 34.00 -8.45
CA ASP A 275 15.42 32.56 -8.59
C ASP A 275 16.29 31.78 -7.57
N GLY A 276 16.17 30.45 -7.54
CA GLY A 276 17.01 29.60 -6.71
C GLY A 276 16.55 28.14 -6.67
N PHE A 277 17.06 27.39 -5.70
CA PHE A 277 16.72 25.99 -5.50
C PHE A 277 16.21 25.75 -4.08
N TYR A 278 15.54 24.62 -3.89
CA TYR A 278 15.13 24.16 -2.57
C TYR A 278 15.21 22.64 -2.46
N VAL A 279 15.46 22.15 -1.25
CA VAL A 279 15.30 20.75 -0.88
C VAL A 279 13.95 20.62 -0.19
N ALA A 280 13.07 19.83 -0.79
CA ALA A 280 11.71 19.66 -0.34
C ALA A 280 11.66 19.00 1.06
N ARG A 281 10.70 19.43 1.89
CA ARG A 281 10.47 18.94 3.26
C ARG A 281 10.32 17.43 3.40
N ASN A 282 9.98 16.73 2.32
CA ASN A 282 9.83 15.27 2.27
C ASN A 282 11.15 14.54 2.00
N HIS A 283 12.29 15.24 1.90
CA HIS A 283 13.59 14.61 1.88
C HIS A 283 13.76 13.77 3.18
N PRO A 284 14.11 12.47 3.09
CA PRO A 284 14.06 11.54 4.24
C PRO A 284 15.00 11.93 5.39
N LYS A 285 16.06 12.69 5.09
CA LYS A 285 17.04 13.16 6.07
C LYS A 285 16.83 14.61 6.55
N GLN A 286 15.69 15.23 6.20
CA GLN A 286 15.38 16.62 6.56
C GLN A 286 14.29 16.71 7.64
N ASN A 287 14.34 17.73 8.50
CA ASN A 287 13.43 17.91 9.64
C ASN A 287 12.04 18.46 9.24
N GLY A 288 11.45 17.96 8.16
CA GLY A 288 10.06 18.28 7.76
C GLY A 288 9.82 19.74 7.33
N LYS A 289 10.87 20.52 7.07
CA LYS A 289 10.79 21.89 6.52
C LYS A 289 11.54 21.97 5.20
N ASP A 290 11.03 22.77 4.27
CA ASP A 290 11.74 23.06 3.03
C ASP A 290 13.00 23.88 3.36
N TRP A 291 14.13 23.53 2.77
CA TRP A 291 15.36 24.32 2.83
C TRP A 291 15.60 25.00 1.50
N TYR A 292 15.99 26.28 1.51
CA TYR A 292 16.16 27.07 0.30
C TYR A 292 17.60 27.55 0.16
N THR A 293 18.09 27.57 -1.07
CA THR A 293 19.28 28.35 -1.41
C THR A 293 18.95 29.84 -1.32
N SER A 294 19.97 30.70 -1.44
CA SER A 294 19.73 32.13 -1.55
C SER A 294 18.77 32.46 -2.69
N ARG A 295 17.83 33.36 -2.40
CA ARG A 295 16.84 33.90 -3.33
C ARG A 295 17.14 35.37 -3.69
N SER A 296 18.37 35.82 -3.43
CA SER A 296 18.81 37.17 -3.77
C SER A 296 18.99 37.29 -5.28
N LYS A 297 18.52 38.42 -5.85
CA LYS A 297 18.76 38.79 -7.26
C LYS A 297 20.23 39.13 -7.55
N LYS A 298 21.05 39.28 -6.50
CA LYS A 298 22.48 39.59 -6.60
C LYS A 298 23.38 38.35 -6.73
N ILE A 299 22.85 37.16 -6.42
CA ILE A 299 23.61 35.91 -6.50
C ILE A 299 23.22 35.23 -7.80
N ASN A 300 24.21 34.76 -8.57
CA ASN A 300 23.98 34.05 -9.82
C ASN A 300 23.45 32.62 -9.55
N LEU A 301 22.94 31.97 -10.59
CA LEU A 301 22.31 30.66 -10.46
C LEU A 301 23.33 29.53 -10.19
N ASP A 302 24.55 29.63 -10.71
CA ASP A 302 25.63 28.65 -10.49
C ASP A 302 26.03 28.59 -9.00
N ASP A 303 26.18 29.74 -8.34
CA ASP A 303 26.49 29.82 -6.90
C ASP A 303 25.34 29.29 -6.03
N LYS A 304 24.09 29.54 -6.43
CA LYS A 304 22.91 28.97 -5.77
C LYS A 304 22.89 27.45 -5.94
N TYR A 305 23.31 26.93 -7.08
CA TYR A 305 23.40 25.49 -7.31
C TYR A 305 24.52 24.86 -6.46
N THR A 306 25.67 25.52 -6.32
CA THR A 306 26.72 25.09 -5.39
C THR A 306 26.19 24.99 -3.95
N GLN A 307 25.44 26.00 -3.49
CA GLN A 307 24.79 25.96 -2.17
C GLN A 307 23.85 24.74 -2.00
N LEU A 308 23.10 24.40 -3.04
CA LEU A 308 22.22 23.22 -3.04
C LEU A 308 23.04 21.94 -2.85
N MET A 309 24.09 21.74 -3.65
CA MET A 309 24.89 20.52 -3.62
C MET A 309 25.63 20.35 -2.29
N GLU A 310 26.16 21.44 -1.72
CA GLU A 310 26.76 21.43 -0.38
C GLU A 310 25.77 21.00 0.70
N TYR A 311 24.53 21.49 0.63
CA TYR A 311 23.49 21.13 1.59
C TYR A 311 23.08 19.66 1.45
N VAL A 312 22.90 19.16 0.23
CA VAL A 312 22.60 17.75 -0.03
C VAL A 312 23.74 16.85 0.44
N GLN A 313 24.99 17.24 0.23
CA GLN A 313 26.15 16.50 0.73
C GLN A 313 26.18 16.46 2.26
N LYS A 314 25.90 17.58 2.94
CA LYS A 314 25.78 17.63 4.40
C LYS A 314 24.68 16.70 4.90
N LEU A 315 23.49 16.73 4.29
CA LEU A 315 22.39 15.82 4.62
C LEU A 315 22.79 14.35 4.47
N ASN A 316 23.62 14.04 3.47
CA ASN A 316 24.07 12.67 3.25
C ASN A 316 25.12 12.20 4.26
N ASN A 317 25.99 13.10 4.72
CA ASN A 317 27.08 12.79 5.64
C ASN A 317 26.65 12.78 7.12
N SER A 318 25.54 13.42 7.47
CA SER A 318 25.07 13.54 8.87
C SER A 318 24.54 12.24 9.52
N HIS A 319 24.69 11.07 8.88
CA HIS A 319 24.29 9.75 9.42
C HIS A 319 25.37 8.65 9.28
N SER A 320 26.63 9.04 9.01
CA SER A 320 27.78 8.11 9.01
C SER A 320 28.61 8.18 10.30
N ALA A 321 28.03 8.69 11.40
CA ALA A 321 28.65 8.82 12.72
C ALA A 321 27.77 8.19 13.79
#